data_AF-A0A1I3DAY5-F1
#
_entry.id   AF-A0A1I3DAY5-F1
#
_cell.length_a   1.000
_cell.length_b   1.000
_cell.length_c   1.000
_cell.angle_alpha   90.00
_cell.angle_beta   90.00
_cell.angle_gamma   90.00
#
_symmetry.space_group_name_H-M   'P 1'
#
loop_
_entity.id
_entity.type
_entity.pdbx_description
1 polymer ?
#
loop_
_entity_poly.entity_id
_entity_poly.type
_entity_poly.pdbx_seq_one_letter_code
_entity_poly.pdbx_strand_id
1 'polypeptide(L)'
;MDPSSSFRDDALNDLLDRAAAPAPLSALMTDAALQEATRAARFEAARDVKSRLGRRLAISGVALALVLGGTGVAAAVTNFEWPSWAQQPDAAMQITLPSGAQCEYLIGNLQNADPEIMDAARAFFASAPVPTTAQVDARVVAVHGETLAQTPEGDRDRRYSSGVVGVMADELDADLQQHGFDSAQRPYFEGVITCEGTNQ
;
A
#
# COMPACT_ATOMS: atom_id res chain seq x y z
N MET A 1 -3.13 9.54 -41.06
CA MET A 1 -1.92 9.00 -40.41
C MET A 1 -0.99 10.16 -40.17
N ASP A 2 -0.66 10.44 -38.91
CA ASP A 2 0.16 11.59 -38.52
C ASP A 2 1.61 11.14 -38.38
N PRO A 3 2.55 11.63 -39.20
CA PRO A 3 3.95 11.19 -39.20
C PRO A 3 4.73 11.62 -37.95
N SER A 4 4.11 12.38 -37.04
CA SER A 4 4.74 12.92 -35.84
C SER A 4 4.79 11.94 -34.65
N SER A 5 4.09 10.79 -34.69
CA SER A 5 4.14 9.79 -33.61
C SER A 5 5.39 8.92 -33.69
N SER A 6 5.80 8.48 -34.89
CA SER A 6 6.93 7.55 -35.05
C SER A 6 8.26 8.16 -34.60
N PHE A 7 8.49 9.44 -34.90
CA PHE A 7 9.72 10.14 -34.45
C PHE A 7 9.83 10.28 -32.94
N ARG A 8 8.69 10.31 -32.23
CA ARG A 8 8.65 10.46 -30.77
C ARG A 8 8.93 9.13 -30.07
N ASP A 9 8.44 8.04 -30.67
CA ASP A 9 8.71 6.67 -30.23
C ASP A 9 10.18 6.29 -30.46
N ASP A 10 10.76 6.70 -31.60
CA ASP A 10 12.17 6.47 -31.90
C ASP A 10 13.10 7.19 -30.93
N ALA A 11 12.85 8.47 -30.64
CA ALA A 11 13.66 9.24 -29.69
C ALA A 11 13.57 8.69 -28.25
N LEU A 12 12.40 8.17 -27.86
CA LEU A 12 12.23 7.50 -26.58
C LEU A 12 12.99 6.17 -26.52
N ASN A 13 12.90 5.36 -27.56
CA ASN A 13 13.63 4.10 -27.66
C ASN A 13 15.15 4.33 -27.62
N ASP A 14 15.64 5.36 -28.30
CA ASP A 14 17.06 5.71 -28.33
C ASP A 14 17.59 6.17 -26.96
N LEU A 15 16.74 6.80 -26.14
CA LEU A 15 17.07 7.15 -24.76
C LEU A 15 17.06 5.92 -23.83
N LEU A 16 16.13 4.98 -24.05
CA LEU A 16 16.05 3.74 -23.28
C LEU A 16 17.24 2.82 -23.57
N ASP A 17 17.63 2.68 -24.83
CA ASP A 17 18.79 1.90 -25.25
C ASP A 17 20.10 2.48 -24.71
N ARG A 18 20.18 3.81 -24.57
CA ARG A 18 21.35 4.49 -23.99
C ARG A 18 21.36 4.44 -22.46
N ALA A 19 20.21 4.27 -21.82
CA ALA A 19 20.07 4.11 -20.37
C ALA A 19 20.29 2.67 -19.90
N ALA A 20 20.31 1.69 -20.82
CA ALA A 20 20.66 0.31 -20.52
C ALA A 20 22.15 0.20 -20.17
N ALA A 21 22.46 0.19 -18.87
CA ALA A 21 23.82 -0.02 -18.39
C ALA A 21 24.39 -1.38 -18.85
N PRO A 22 25.68 -1.47 -19.22
CA PRO A 22 26.31 -2.70 -19.67
C PRO A 22 26.69 -3.60 -18.47
N ALA A 23 25.68 -4.11 -17.78
CA ALA A 23 25.72 -5.28 -16.89
C ALA A 23 24.30 -5.46 -16.34
N PRO A 24 23.74 -6.67 -16.31
CA PRO A 24 22.44 -6.85 -15.69
C PRO A 24 22.63 -6.62 -14.19
N LEU A 25 22.03 -5.56 -13.65
CA LEU A 25 21.96 -5.29 -12.20
C LEU A 25 21.46 -6.53 -11.42
N SER A 26 20.71 -7.42 -12.09
CA SER A 26 20.27 -8.71 -11.56
C SER A 26 21.40 -9.70 -11.22
N ALA A 27 22.63 -9.53 -11.73
CA ALA A 27 23.77 -10.36 -11.35
C ALA A 27 24.37 -9.97 -9.98
N LEU A 28 24.02 -8.80 -9.44
CA LEU A 28 24.48 -8.28 -8.15
C LEU A 28 23.38 -8.31 -7.06
N MET A 29 22.15 -8.66 -7.44
CA MET A 29 21.01 -8.73 -6.52
C MET A 29 20.78 -10.18 -6.11
N THR A 30 20.65 -10.42 -4.80
CA THR A 30 20.18 -11.72 -4.31
C THR A 30 18.71 -11.91 -4.69
N ASP A 31 18.27 -13.16 -4.84
CA ASP A 31 16.86 -13.46 -5.15
C ASP A 31 15.91 -12.86 -4.12
N ALA A 32 16.33 -12.78 -2.86
CA ALA A 32 15.60 -12.10 -1.79
C ALA A 32 15.46 -10.59 -2.04
N ALA A 33 16.54 -9.90 -2.45
CA ALA A 33 16.49 -8.48 -2.78
C ALA A 33 15.64 -8.21 -4.04
N LEU A 34 15.63 -9.13 -4.99
CA LEU A 34 14.81 -9.04 -6.20
C LEU A 34 13.32 -9.26 -5.89
N GLN A 35 12.99 -10.25 -5.04
CA GLN A 35 11.63 -10.47 -4.56
C GLN A 35 11.12 -9.27 -3.75
N GLU A 36 11.96 -8.71 -2.89
CA GLU A 36 11.64 -7.53 -2.10
C GLU A 36 11.41 -6.30 -3.00
N ALA A 37 12.29 -6.03 -3.96
CA ALA A 37 12.13 -4.95 -4.94
C ALA A 37 10.86 -5.12 -5.80
N THR A 38 10.53 -6.36 -6.19
CA THR A 38 9.32 -6.66 -6.97
C THR A 38 8.06 -6.47 -6.13
N ARG A 39 8.08 -6.83 -4.84
CA ARG A 39 6.98 -6.58 -3.90
C ARG A 39 6.78 -5.08 -3.72
N ALA A 40 7.84 -4.32 -3.44
CA ALA A 40 7.81 -2.87 -3.29
C ALA A 40 7.24 -2.17 -4.54
N ALA A 41 7.71 -2.53 -5.73
CA ALA A 41 7.24 -1.92 -6.99
C ALA A 41 5.76 -2.17 -7.28
N ARG A 42 5.23 -3.35 -6.91
CA ARG A 42 3.79 -3.66 -7.08
C ARG A 42 2.92 -2.76 -6.19
N PHE A 43 3.37 -2.45 -4.98
CA PHE A 43 2.65 -1.55 -4.08
C PHE A 43 2.67 -0.09 -4.56
N GLU A 44 3.77 0.37 -5.14
CA GLU A 44 3.87 1.72 -5.70
C GLU A 44 2.98 1.88 -6.96
N ALA A 45 3.01 0.91 -7.88
CA ALA A 45 2.23 0.96 -9.11
C ALA A 45 0.71 0.94 -8.89
N ALA A 46 0.23 0.22 -7.86
CA ALA A 46 -1.19 0.16 -7.52
C ALA A 46 -1.74 1.53 -7.06
N ARG A 47 -0.89 2.41 -6.50
CA ARG A 47 -1.30 3.75 -6.03
C ARG A 47 -1.43 4.76 -7.17
N ASP A 48 -0.57 4.72 -8.18
CA ASP A 48 -0.53 5.72 -9.24
C ASP A 48 -1.76 5.69 -10.18
N VAL A 49 -2.30 4.50 -10.43
CA VAL A 49 -3.46 4.31 -11.33
C VAL A 49 -4.73 4.97 -10.78
N LYS A 50 -4.89 5.03 -9.46
CA LYS A 50 -6.11 5.53 -8.81
C LYS A 50 -6.26 7.06 -8.90
N SER A 51 -5.16 7.79 -9.05
CA SER A 51 -5.19 9.27 -9.15
C SER A 51 -5.90 9.81 -10.39
N ARG A 52 -6.05 9.00 -11.46
CA ARG A 52 -6.49 9.49 -12.78
C ARG A 52 -7.98 9.31 -13.09
N LEU A 53 -8.72 8.54 -12.30
CA LEU A 53 -10.08 8.08 -12.66
C LEU A 53 -11.24 8.85 -11.97
N GLY A 54 -10.97 9.68 -10.97
CA GLY A 54 -12.01 10.25 -10.08
C GLY A 54 -12.76 11.48 -10.60
N ARG A 55 -13.36 11.46 -11.81
CA ARG A 55 -14.12 12.64 -12.30
C ARG A 55 -15.61 12.47 -12.53
N ARG A 56 -16.22 11.29 -12.41
CA ARG A 56 -17.66 11.16 -12.74
C ARG A 56 -18.33 9.99 -12.02
N LEU A 57 -19.07 10.28 -10.94
CA LEU A 57 -20.53 10.13 -10.78
C LEU A 57 -20.89 10.07 -9.28
N ALA A 58 -22.10 10.50 -8.93
CA ALA A 58 -22.54 10.70 -7.55
C ALA A 58 -23.76 9.82 -7.26
N ILE A 59 -23.67 8.90 -6.29
CA ILE A 59 -24.82 8.28 -5.64
C ILE A 59 -24.49 8.00 -4.15
N SER A 60 -25.41 8.39 -3.27
CA SER A 60 -25.38 8.30 -1.81
C SER A 60 -25.53 6.87 -1.25
N GLY A 61 -24.81 6.54 -0.16
CA GLY A 61 -25.01 5.31 0.61
C GLY A 61 -24.61 5.44 2.08
N VAL A 62 -25.47 4.95 2.97
CA VAL A 62 -25.50 5.16 4.43
C VAL A 62 -24.44 4.33 5.17
N ALA A 63 -23.69 4.96 6.09
CA ALA A 63 -22.73 4.27 6.97
C ALA A 63 -23.40 3.77 8.26
N LEU A 64 -23.24 2.48 8.57
CA LEU A 64 -23.63 1.86 9.83
C LEU A 64 -22.40 1.76 10.73
N ALA A 65 -22.36 2.54 11.82
CA ALA A 65 -21.25 2.58 12.77
C ALA A 65 -21.41 1.46 13.83
N LEU A 66 -20.43 0.56 13.90
CA LEU A 66 -20.22 -0.30 15.07
C LEU A 66 -19.08 0.29 15.89
N VAL A 67 -19.43 0.92 17.01
CA VAL A 67 -18.51 1.57 17.95
C VAL A 67 -18.23 0.60 19.10
N LEU A 68 -16.98 0.14 19.23
CA LEU A 68 -16.44 -0.43 20.46
C LEU A 68 -15.16 0.31 20.83
N GLY A 69 -15.31 1.41 21.59
CA GLY A 69 -14.23 2.06 22.33
C GLY A 69 -13.74 3.41 21.79
N GLY A 70 -14.21 4.50 22.41
CA GLY A 70 -13.54 5.83 22.37
C GLY A 70 -13.99 6.78 21.26
N THR A 71 -14.70 7.85 21.67
CA THR A 71 -15.02 9.08 20.92
C THR A 71 -15.40 8.92 19.43
N GLY A 72 -16.71 8.90 19.15
CA GLY A 72 -17.23 8.92 17.79
C GLY A 72 -16.82 10.17 17.03
N VAL A 73 -16.01 10.00 15.98
CA VAL A 73 -15.61 11.04 15.04
C VAL A 73 -16.60 11.02 13.87
N ALA A 74 -17.25 12.16 13.61
CA ALA A 74 -18.10 12.33 12.44
C ALA A 74 -17.20 12.53 11.21
N ALA A 75 -17.04 11.49 10.38
CA ALA A 75 -16.32 11.59 9.12
C ALA A 75 -17.03 12.58 8.19
N ALA A 76 -16.36 13.67 7.83
CA ALA A 76 -16.81 14.56 6.78
C ALA A 76 -16.77 13.80 5.44
N VAL A 77 -17.93 13.60 4.82
CA VAL A 77 -18.07 12.89 3.55
C VAL A 77 -17.43 13.73 2.44
N THR A 78 -16.17 13.46 2.12
CA THR A 78 -15.54 13.94 0.89
C THR A 78 -15.99 13.04 -0.25
N ASN A 79 -16.27 13.63 -1.44
CA ASN A 79 -16.77 12.94 -2.64
C ASN A 79 -15.73 12.00 -3.29
N PHE A 80 -14.94 11.27 -2.49
CA PHE A 80 -14.04 10.24 -2.97
C PHE A 80 -14.89 9.00 -3.28
N GLU A 81 -14.93 8.54 -4.54
CA GLU A 81 -15.46 7.22 -4.85
C GLU A 81 -14.49 6.19 -4.27
N TRP A 82 -14.71 5.87 -3.00
CA TRP A 82 -14.03 4.79 -2.33
C TRP A 82 -14.26 3.49 -3.10
N PRO A 83 -13.25 2.59 -3.17
CA PRO A 83 -13.48 1.24 -3.64
C PRO A 83 -14.68 0.64 -2.90
N SER A 84 -15.53 -0.14 -3.59
CA SER A 84 -16.73 -0.70 -2.99
C SER A 84 -16.46 -1.50 -1.72
N TRP A 85 -15.31 -2.20 -1.68
CA TRP A 85 -14.86 -2.96 -0.51
C TRP A 85 -14.58 -2.08 0.72
N ALA A 86 -14.23 -0.81 0.54
CA ALA A 86 -13.87 0.07 1.65
C ALA A 86 -15.09 0.48 2.49
N GLN A 87 -16.32 0.21 2.03
CA GLN A 87 -17.53 0.37 2.83
C GLN A 87 -17.66 -0.71 3.91
N GLN A 88 -17.01 -1.86 3.72
CA GLN A 88 -16.96 -2.99 4.65
C GLN A 88 -15.55 -3.58 4.63
N PRO A 89 -14.56 -2.85 5.17
CA PRO A 89 -13.18 -3.31 5.17
C PRO A 89 -13.01 -4.52 6.09
N ASP A 90 -12.01 -5.37 5.79
CA ASP A 90 -11.62 -6.47 6.67
C ASP A 90 -10.91 -5.96 7.94
N ALA A 91 -10.27 -4.78 7.87
CA ALA A 91 -9.77 -4.04 9.03
C ALA A 91 -9.75 -2.52 8.81
N ALA A 92 -9.88 -1.78 9.90
CA ALA A 92 -9.72 -0.33 9.95
C ALA A 92 -8.86 0.03 11.17
N MET A 93 -7.84 0.85 10.98
CA MET A 93 -6.96 1.28 12.07
C MET A 93 -6.56 2.75 11.96
N GLN A 94 -6.32 3.38 13.11
CA GLN A 94 -5.82 4.74 13.16
C GLN A 94 -4.29 4.74 13.23
N ILE A 95 -3.68 5.51 12.35
CA ILE A 95 -2.24 5.76 12.31
C ILE A 95 -1.97 7.25 12.44
N THR A 96 -0.86 7.59 13.10
CA THR A 96 -0.35 8.96 13.13
C THR A 96 0.91 9.02 12.29
N LEU A 97 0.92 9.87 11.27
CA LEU A 97 2.10 10.07 10.43
C LEU A 97 3.17 10.89 11.17
N PRO A 98 4.44 10.83 10.75
CA PRO A 98 5.51 11.63 11.33
C PRO A 98 5.27 13.15 11.32
N SER A 99 4.47 13.67 10.37
CA SER A 99 4.00 15.07 10.37
C SER A 99 3.01 15.41 11.49
N GLY A 100 2.49 14.41 12.20
CA GLY A 100 1.40 14.55 13.16
C GLY A 100 0.00 14.41 12.55
N ALA A 101 -0.11 14.23 11.23
CA ALA A 101 -1.40 13.96 10.60
C ALA A 101 -2.01 12.65 11.12
N GLN A 102 -3.29 12.70 11.51
CA GLN A 102 -4.05 11.53 11.90
C GLN A 102 -4.73 10.96 10.66
N CYS A 103 -4.54 9.67 10.43
CA CYS A 103 -5.06 8.98 9.26
C CYS A 103 -5.72 7.67 9.62
N GLU A 104 -6.78 7.33 8.89
CA GLU A 104 -7.40 6.02 8.91
C GLU A 104 -6.80 5.16 7.81
N TYR A 105 -6.42 3.93 8.14
CA TYR A 105 -5.98 2.91 7.21
C TYR A 105 -7.03 1.80 7.12
N LEU A 106 -7.67 1.68 5.97
CA LEU A 106 -8.62 0.62 5.64
C LEU A 106 -7.91 -0.47 4.85
N ILE A 107 -8.10 -1.71 5.26
CA ILE A 107 -7.55 -2.91 4.63
C ILE A 107 -8.70 -3.80 4.18
N GLY A 108 -8.62 -4.33 2.97
CA GLY A 108 -9.60 -5.30 2.50
C GLY A 108 -9.34 -5.78 1.08
N ASN A 109 -10.41 -6.16 0.38
CA ASN A 109 -10.35 -6.71 -0.98
C ASN A 109 -9.43 -7.94 -1.11
N LEU A 110 -9.46 -8.81 -0.10
CA LEU A 110 -8.73 -10.07 -0.10
C LEU A 110 -9.11 -10.90 -1.34
N GLN A 111 -8.10 -11.34 -2.11
CA GLN A 111 -8.29 -12.05 -3.38
C GLN A 111 -7.14 -13.03 -3.66
N ASN A 112 -7.35 -13.93 -4.62
CA ASN A 112 -6.32 -14.80 -5.21
C ASN A 112 -5.62 -15.78 -4.25
N ALA A 113 -6.34 -16.31 -3.26
CA ALA A 113 -5.87 -17.43 -2.43
C ALA A 113 -7.00 -18.46 -2.22
N ASP A 114 -6.63 -19.64 -1.72
CA ASP A 114 -7.60 -20.66 -1.33
C ASP A 114 -8.53 -20.15 -0.21
N PRO A 115 -9.80 -20.60 -0.16
CA PRO A 115 -10.77 -20.09 0.81
C PRO A 115 -10.32 -20.18 2.27
N GLU A 116 -9.61 -21.24 2.64
CA GLU A 116 -9.11 -21.42 4.01
C GLU A 116 -8.03 -20.39 4.37
N ILE A 117 -7.14 -20.06 3.43
CA ILE A 117 -6.10 -19.02 3.60
C ILE A 117 -6.75 -17.64 3.65
N MET A 118 -7.80 -17.41 2.84
CA MET A 118 -8.59 -16.17 2.85
C MET A 118 -9.26 -15.94 4.20
N ASP A 119 -9.84 -16.98 4.80
CA ASP A 119 -10.47 -16.89 6.12
C ASP A 119 -9.44 -16.67 7.23
N ALA A 120 -8.27 -17.32 7.16
CA ALA A 120 -7.16 -17.06 8.06
C ALA A 120 -6.67 -15.61 7.96
N ALA A 121 -6.48 -15.08 6.75
CA ALA A 121 -6.06 -13.70 6.53
C ALA A 121 -7.09 -12.69 7.07
N ARG A 122 -8.39 -12.96 6.90
CA ARG A 122 -9.45 -12.13 7.47
C ARG A 122 -9.44 -12.16 9.01
N ALA A 123 -9.23 -13.33 9.60
CA ALA A 123 -9.11 -13.48 11.05
C ALA A 123 -7.90 -12.72 11.61
N PHE A 124 -6.76 -12.77 10.91
CA PHE A 124 -5.59 -11.95 11.23
C PHE A 124 -5.95 -10.46 11.22
N PHE A 125 -6.45 -9.93 10.10
CA PHE A 125 -6.74 -8.50 9.99
C PHE A 125 -7.78 -8.01 11.00
N ALA A 126 -8.78 -8.82 11.34
CA ALA A 126 -9.77 -8.48 12.35
C ALA A 126 -9.20 -8.25 13.76
N SER A 127 -7.97 -8.73 14.03
CA SER A 127 -7.31 -8.63 15.34
C SER A 127 -5.90 -8.03 15.29
N ALA A 128 -5.43 -7.65 14.09
CA ALA A 128 -4.07 -7.19 13.90
C ALA A 128 -3.80 -5.89 14.67
N PRO A 129 -2.68 -5.82 15.42
CA PRO A 129 -2.30 -4.59 16.11
C PRO A 129 -1.85 -3.51 15.12
N VAL A 130 -1.91 -2.25 15.56
CA VAL A 130 -1.31 -1.15 14.79
C VAL A 130 0.22 -1.28 14.82
N PRO A 131 0.92 -1.26 13.68
CA PRO A 131 2.38 -1.30 13.65
C PRO A 131 3.00 -0.19 14.49
N THR A 132 3.99 -0.56 15.30
CA THR A 132 4.77 0.41 16.08
C THR A 132 5.71 1.21 15.18
N THR A 133 6.06 2.43 15.58
CA THR A 133 7.03 3.26 14.84
C THR A 133 8.37 2.55 14.65
N ALA A 134 8.81 1.73 15.61
CA ALA A 134 10.06 0.97 15.51
C ALA A 134 9.98 -0.13 14.44
N GLN A 135 8.85 -0.83 14.32
CA GLN A 135 8.64 -1.82 13.25
C GLN A 135 8.60 -1.13 11.88
N VAL A 136 7.91 0.01 11.78
CA VAL A 136 7.84 0.79 10.54
C VAL A 136 9.23 1.29 10.13
N ASP A 137 10.02 1.83 11.07
CA ASP A 137 11.38 2.30 10.80
C ASP A 137 12.31 1.16 10.37
N ALA A 138 12.24 0.01 11.03
CA ALA A 138 12.99 -1.18 10.66
C ALA A 138 12.66 -1.65 9.23
N ARG A 139 11.37 -1.63 8.86
CA ARG A 139 10.92 -1.96 7.50
C ARG A 139 11.42 -0.92 6.48
N VAL A 140 11.38 0.35 6.84
CA VAL A 140 11.89 1.47 6.02
C VAL A 140 13.39 1.31 5.75
N VAL A 141 14.17 0.91 6.75
CA VAL A 141 15.60 0.57 6.59
C VAL A 141 15.77 -0.64 5.69
N ALA A 142 14.99 -1.71 5.88
CA ALA A 142 15.11 -2.92 5.08
C ALA A 142 14.88 -2.68 3.58
N VAL A 143 13.88 -1.85 3.23
CA VAL A 143 13.49 -1.64 1.83
C VAL A 143 14.33 -0.57 1.14
N HIS A 144 14.81 0.44 1.86
CA HIS A 144 15.42 1.62 1.23
C HIS A 144 16.78 2.04 1.82
N GLY A 145 17.27 1.35 2.85
CA GLY A 145 18.61 1.57 3.39
C GLY A 145 18.79 2.81 4.27
N GLU A 146 17.72 3.46 4.70
CA GLU A 146 17.74 4.63 5.58
C GLU A 146 16.58 4.56 6.61
N THR A 147 16.74 5.24 7.73
CA THR A 147 15.69 5.45 8.74
C THR A 147 14.75 6.58 8.33
N LEU A 148 13.56 6.62 8.92
CA LEU A 148 12.60 7.73 8.78
C LEU A 148 13.18 9.07 9.24
N ALA A 149 14.10 9.05 10.20
CA ALA A 149 14.80 10.25 10.67
C ALA A 149 15.76 10.81 9.60
N GLN A 150 16.31 9.94 8.74
CA GLN A 150 17.17 10.31 7.62
C GLN A 150 16.36 10.68 6.37
N THR A 151 15.15 10.15 6.21
CA THR A 151 14.26 10.49 5.10
C THR A 151 13.93 11.99 5.09
N PRO A 152 14.03 12.66 3.92
CA PRO A 152 13.62 14.05 3.75
C PRO A 152 12.20 14.30 4.26
N GLU A 153 11.97 15.46 4.88
CA GLU A 153 10.68 15.77 5.52
C GLU A 153 9.49 15.64 4.57
N GLY A 154 9.63 16.10 3.32
CA GLY A 154 8.59 15.99 2.29
C GLY A 154 8.25 14.56 1.87
N ASP A 155 9.12 13.58 2.16
CA ASP A 155 8.93 12.17 1.82
C ASP A 155 8.59 11.29 3.03
N ARG A 156 8.80 11.80 4.26
CA ARG A 156 8.76 11.00 5.48
C ARG A 156 7.39 10.37 5.73
N ASP A 157 6.31 11.11 5.49
CA ASP A 157 4.94 10.62 5.64
C ASP A 157 4.61 9.51 4.64
N ARG A 158 4.99 9.71 3.36
CA ARG A 158 4.84 8.70 2.33
C ARG A 158 5.59 7.44 2.71
N ARG A 159 6.83 7.59 3.17
CA ARG A 159 7.72 6.51 3.60
C ARG A 159 7.15 5.72 4.78
N TYR A 160 6.64 6.43 5.79
CA TYR A 160 5.96 5.83 6.92
C TYR A 160 4.73 5.04 6.48
N SER A 161 3.90 5.63 5.61
CA SER A 161 2.69 4.97 5.12
C SER A 161 3.01 3.66 4.38
N SER A 162 4.05 3.65 3.53
CA SER A 162 4.51 2.43 2.86
C SER A 162 5.09 1.42 3.85
N GLY A 163 5.81 1.89 4.88
CA GLY A 163 6.34 1.04 5.93
C GLY A 163 5.23 0.34 6.74
N VAL A 164 4.15 1.05 7.08
CA VAL A 164 2.97 0.45 7.73
C VAL A 164 2.38 -0.68 6.88
N VAL A 165 2.15 -0.44 5.59
CA VAL A 165 1.64 -1.48 4.66
C VAL A 165 2.60 -2.68 4.61
N GLY A 166 3.91 -2.42 4.55
CA GLY A 166 4.93 -3.46 4.56
C GLY A 166 4.92 -4.31 5.83
N VAL A 167 4.84 -3.68 7.00
CA VAL A 167 4.77 -4.41 8.28
C VAL A 167 3.52 -5.28 8.33
N MET A 168 2.35 -4.77 7.92
CA MET A 168 1.12 -5.56 7.87
C MET A 168 1.23 -6.77 6.94
N ALA A 169 1.93 -6.63 5.80
CA ALA A 169 2.16 -7.73 4.88
C ALA A 169 3.10 -8.79 5.48
N ASP A 170 4.16 -8.37 6.17
CA ASP A 170 5.13 -9.24 6.83
C ASP A 170 4.50 -9.98 8.02
N GLU A 171 3.66 -9.30 8.81
CA GLU A 171 2.94 -9.90 9.93
C GLU A 171 1.88 -10.90 9.46
N LEU A 172 1.16 -10.62 8.37
CA LEU A 172 0.26 -11.59 7.75
C LEU A 172 1.03 -12.82 7.22
N ASP A 173 2.18 -12.63 6.59
CA ASP A 173 3.02 -13.75 6.14
C ASP A 173 3.43 -14.64 7.33
N ALA A 174 3.82 -14.02 8.46
CA ALA A 174 4.19 -14.74 9.68
C ALA A 174 3.00 -15.49 10.32
N ASP A 175 1.83 -14.85 10.40
CA ASP A 175 0.62 -15.47 10.96
C ASP A 175 0.15 -16.68 10.12
N LEU A 176 0.16 -16.55 8.79
CA LEU A 176 -0.18 -17.65 7.89
C LEU A 176 0.79 -18.83 8.05
N GLN A 177 2.09 -18.56 8.13
CA GLN A 177 3.10 -19.61 8.39
C GLN A 177 2.90 -20.28 9.75
N GLN A 178 2.55 -19.51 10.80
CA GLN A 178 2.26 -20.04 12.13
C GLN A 178 1.07 -21.01 12.11
N HIS A 179 0.09 -20.78 11.23
CA HIS A 179 -1.06 -21.66 11.03
C HIS A 179 -0.82 -22.78 10.00
N GLY A 180 0.41 -22.92 9.49
CA GLY A 180 0.80 -24.01 8.59
C GLY A 180 0.56 -23.74 7.11
N PHE A 181 0.22 -22.51 6.72
CA PHE A 181 0.06 -22.12 5.32
C PHE A 181 1.39 -21.67 4.72
N ASP A 182 1.54 -21.87 3.40
CA ASP A 182 2.65 -21.29 2.65
C ASP A 182 2.39 -19.80 2.39
N SER A 183 3.23 -18.91 2.92
CA SER A 183 3.15 -17.46 2.67
C SER A 183 3.24 -17.08 1.19
N ALA A 184 3.80 -17.95 0.33
CA ALA A 184 3.80 -17.72 -1.13
C ALA A 184 2.37 -17.76 -1.73
N GLN A 185 1.42 -18.34 -1.01
CA GLN A 185 0.00 -18.41 -1.36
C GLN A 185 -0.84 -17.33 -0.63
N ARG A 186 -0.20 -16.37 0.05
CA ARG A 186 -0.89 -15.27 0.73
C ARG A 186 -1.85 -14.57 -0.25
N PRO A 187 -3.09 -14.24 0.17
CA PRO A 187 -3.97 -13.44 -0.65
C PRO A 187 -3.38 -12.06 -0.97
N TYR A 188 -3.75 -11.55 -2.13
CA TYR A 188 -3.62 -10.13 -2.39
C TYR A 188 -4.62 -9.37 -1.52
N PHE A 189 -4.19 -8.29 -0.90
CA PHE A 189 -5.06 -7.35 -0.19
C PHE A 189 -4.79 -5.92 -0.66
N GLU A 190 -5.81 -5.08 -0.56
CA GLU A 190 -5.72 -3.65 -0.81
C GLU A 190 -5.72 -2.86 0.49
N GLY A 191 -5.11 -1.68 0.38
CA GLY A 191 -4.99 -0.73 1.47
C GLY A 191 -5.31 0.69 1.01
N VAL A 192 -6.16 1.40 1.75
CA VAL A 192 -6.44 2.83 1.52
C VAL A 192 -6.16 3.59 2.81
N ILE A 193 -5.26 4.57 2.74
CA ILE A 193 -4.96 5.47 3.85
C ILE A 193 -5.56 6.84 3.54
N THR A 194 -6.32 7.39 4.47
CA THR A 194 -6.89 8.74 4.38
C THR A 194 -6.61 9.55 5.62
N CYS A 195 -6.10 10.76 5.44
CA CYS A 195 -5.73 11.65 6.52
C CYS A 195 -6.72 12.80 6.64
N GLU A 196 -7.02 13.21 7.87
CA GLU A 196 -7.78 14.43 8.09
C GLU A 196 -6.97 15.65 7.63
N GLY A 197 -7.60 16.55 6.86
CA GLY A 197 -7.03 17.86 6.53
C GLY A 197 -6.13 17.95 5.29
N THR A 198 -5.83 16.85 4.58
CA THR A 198 -5.08 16.91 3.32
C THR A 198 -6.01 17.12 2.12
N ASN A 199 -6.48 18.35 1.94
CA ASN A 199 -6.83 18.87 0.62
C ASN A 199 -5.57 19.51 0.04
N GLN A 200 -4.76 18.77 -0.72
CA GLN A 200 -3.83 19.36 -1.68
C GLN A 200 -3.81 18.53 -2.96
#